data_AF-A0A3C1FDY8-F1
#
_entry.id   AF-A0A3C1FDY8-F1
#
_cell.length_a   1.000
_cell.length_b   1.000
_cell.length_c   1.000
_cell.angle_alpha   90.00
_cell.angle_beta   90.00
_cell.angle_gamma   90.00
#
_symmetry.space_group_name_H-M   'P 1'
#
loop_
_entity.id
_entity.type
_entity.pdbx_description
1 polymer ?
#
loop_
_entity_poly.entity_id
_entity_poly.type
_entity_poly.pdbx_seq_one_letter_code
_entity_poly.pdbx_strand_id
1 'polypeptide(L)' 'HHYQFRVVAVATERLDVPDDASSAAARLTLSFVALEDAGFTALFTNPAS' A
#
# COMPACT_ATOMS: atom_id res chain seq x y z
N HIS A 1 -0.99 9.15 15.71
CA HIS A 1 -0.43 8.72 14.41
C HIS A 1 -1.51 8.73 13.34
N HIS A 2 -1.15 9.12 12.11
CA HIS A 2 -2.02 9.05 10.94
C HIS A 2 -1.69 7.77 10.17
N TYR A 3 -2.67 6.89 9.99
CA TYR A 3 -2.52 5.63 9.26
C TYR A 3 -3.23 5.75 7.93
N GLN A 4 -2.48 5.61 6.84
CA GLN A 4 -3.04 5.66 5.50
C GLN A 4 -3.36 4.24 5.03
N PHE A 5 -4.64 3.98 4.78
CA PHE A 5 -5.13 2.77 4.16
C PHE A 5 -5.37 3.04 2.68
N ARG A 6 -4.83 2.19 1.81
CA ARG A 6 -4.96 2.35 0.36
C ARG A 6 -5.20 1.00 -0.29
N VAL A 7 -6.11 0.98 -1.25
CA VAL A 7 -6.37 -0.11 -2.18
C VAL A 7 -5.99 0.39 -3.57
N VAL A 8 -5.23 -0.41 -4.32
CA VAL A 8 -4.76 -0.06 -5.66
C VAL A 8 -5.32 -1.07 -6.64
N ALA A 9 -6.05 -0.60 -7.63
CA ALA A 9 -6.48 -1.40 -8.77
C ALA A 9 -5.28 -1.63 -9.70
N VAL A 10 -5.07 -2.88 -10.11
CA VAL A 10 -3.90 -3.29 -10.90
C VAL A 10 -4.33 -3.96 -12.20
N ALA A 11 -3.56 -3.74 -13.26
CA ALA A 11 -3.80 -4.29 -14.59
C ALA A 11 -3.35 -5.76 -14.76
N THR A 12 -2.72 -6.33 -13.74
CA THR A 12 -2.17 -7.69 -13.75
C THR A 12 -2.78 -8.54 -12.65
N GLU A 13 -2.95 -9.84 -12.91
CA GLU A 13 -3.50 -10.80 -11.96
C GLU A 13 -2.54 -11.10 -10.79
N ARG A 14 -1.22 -11.07 -11.06
CA ARG A 14 -0.19 -11.35 -10.05
C ARG A 14 0.98 -10.38 -10.18
N LEU A 15 1.41 -9.85 -9.04
CA LEU A 15 2.66 -9.09 -8.92
C LEU A 15 3.80 -10.06 -8.64
N ASP A 16 4.89 -9.90 -9.37
CA ASP A 16 6.12 -10.65 -9.11
C ASP A 16 6.94 -9.92 -8.04
N VAL A 17 6.60 -10.18 -6.78
CA VAL A 17 7.26 -9.60 -5.60
C VAL A 17 7.60 -10.75 -4.64
N PRO A 18 8.89 -10.96 -4.31
CA PRO A 18 9.30 -11.94 -3.32
C PRO A 18 8.73 -11.65 -1.92
N ASP A 19 8.55 -12.70 -1.11
CA ASP A 19 7.98 -12.58 0.24
C ASP A 19 8.87 -11.76 1.20
N ASP A 20 10.18 -11.71 0.95
CA ASP A 20 11.18 -10.95 1.72
C ASP A 20 11.43 -9.53 1.16
N ALA A 21 10.72 -9.15 0.10
CA ALA A 21 10.88 -7.83 -0.50
C ALA A 21 10.46 -6.73 0.48
N SER A 22 11.23 -5.64 0.51
CA SER A 22 10.85 -4.46 1.26
C SER A 22 9.54 -3.86 0.75
N SER A 23 8.82 -3.16 1.61
CA SER A 23 7.60 -2.42 1.23
C SER A 23 7.86 -1.40 0.12
N ALA A 24 9.07 -0.84 0.03
CA ALA A 24 9.46 0.07 -1.03
C ALA A 24 9.55 -0.63 -2.39
N ALA A 25 10.19 -1.81 -2.43
CA ALA A 25 10.30 -2.61 -3.65
C ALA A 25 8.92 -3.06 -4.14
N ALA A 26 8.06 -3.55 -3.25
CA ALA A 26 6.70 -3.96 -3.58
C ALA A 26 5.87 -2.81 -4.18
N ARG A 27 5.97 -1.61 -3.59
CA ARG A 27 5.27 -0.41 -4.10
C ARG A 27 5.82 0.08 -5.43
N LEU A 28 7.12 -0.04 -5.66
CA LEU A 28 7.72 0.27 -6.94
C LEU A 28 7.19 -0.67 -8.03
N THR A 29 7.22 -1.99 -7.80
CA THR A 29 6.65 -2.98 -8.73
C THR A 29 5.17 -2.70 -9.00
N LEU A 30 4.39 -2.42 -7.96
CA LEU A 30 2.97 -2.05 -8.06
C LEU A 30 2.74 -0.83 -8.96
N SER A 31 3.61 0.19 -8.89
CA SER A 31 3.43 1.46 -9.63
C SER A 31 3.46 1.31 -11.16
N PHE A 32 4.10 0.26 -11.69
CA PHE A 32 4.16 0.02 -13.13
C PHE A 32 2.85 -0.53 -13.72
N VAL A 33 1.97 -1.07 -12.88
CA VAL A 33 0.73 -1.74 -13.30
C VAL A 33 -0.51 -1.18 -12.61
N ALA A 34 -0.36 -0.10 -11.85
CA ALA A 34 -1.46 0.57 -11.16
C ALA A 34 -2.37 1.30 -12.18
N LEU A 35 -3.68 1.13 -12.01
CA LEU A 35 -4.72 1.77 -12.84
C LEU A 35 -5.36 2.93 -12.10
N GLU A 36 -5.72 2.70 -10.84
CA GLU A 36 -6.38 3.67 -9.96
C GLU A 36 -6.11 3.30 -8.50
N ASP A 37 -6.23 4.25 -7.59
CA ASP A 37 -6.18 3.98 -6.15
C ASP A 37 -7.29 4.71 -5.38
N ALA A 38 -7.72 4.08 -4.30
CA ALA A 38 -8.66 4.66 -3.35
C ALA A 38 -8.18 4.38 -1.93
N GLY A 39 -8.49 5.27 -1.00
CA GLY A 39 -8.03 5.11 0.37
C GLY A 39 -8.61 6.13 1.34
N PHE A 40 -8.28 5.96 2.61
CA PHE A 40 -8.64 6.88 3.67
C PHE A 40 -7.54 6.91 4.73
N THR A 41 -7.58 7.96 5.56
CA THR A 41 -6.64 8.13 6.67
C THR A 41 -7.38 7.93 7.99
N ALA A 42 -6.91 7.01 8.82
CA ALA A 42 -7.40 6.82 10.18
C ALA A 42 -6.45 7.46 11.19
N LEU A 43 -7.04 7.91 12.30
CA LEU A 43 -6.30 8.47 13.42
C LEU A 43 -6.29 7.46 14.56
N PHE A 44 -5.11 7.20 15.12
CA PHE A 44 -5.01 6.58 16.43
C PHE A 44 -4.16 7.45 17.34
N THR A 45 -4.72 7.75 18.50
CA THR A 45 -4.09 8.47 19.59
C THR A 45 -3.98 7.52 20.76
N ASN A 46 -2.76 7.35 21.29
CA ASN A 46 -2.57 6.58 22.51
C ASN A 46 -3.15 7.42 23.68
N PRO A 47 -4.17 6.93 24.40
CA PRO A 47 -4.78 7.68 25.50
C PRO A 47 -3.84 7.86 26.70
N ALA A 48 -2.71 7.15 26.76
CA ALA A 48 -1.70 7.26 27.80
C ALA A 48 -0.47 8.11 27.40
N SER A 49 -0.52 8.79 26.24
CA SER A 49 0.58 9.62 25.70
C SER A 49 0.41 11.11 26.00
#